data_AF-A0A3R6MQ24-F1
#
_entry.id   AF-A0A3R6MQ24-F1
#
_cell.length_a   1.000
_cell.length_b   1.000
_cell.length_c   1.000
_cell.angle_alpha   90.00
_cell.angle_beta   90.00
_cell.angle_gamma   90.00
#
_symmetry.space_group_name_H-M   'P 1'
#
loop_
_entity.id
_entity.type
_entity.pdbx_description
1 polymer ?
#
loop_
_entity_poly.entity_id
_entity_poly.type
_entity_poly.pdbx_seq_one_letter_code
_entity_poly.pdbx_strand_id
1 'polypeptide(L)' 'MKRVKWLDKECNSCGARLNSWDARISKTLAYKYPCCEKCIAKEYDKTPGELREQMENFFGMRPCQGI' A
#
# COMPACT_ATOMS: atom_id res chain seq x y z
N MET A 1 -5.66 8.78 17.83
CA MET A 1 -5.97 7.67 16.90
C MET A 1 -6.35 8.24 15.53
N LYS A 2 -5.48 8.10 14.50
CA LYS A 2 -5.82 8.54 13.14
C LYS A 2 -6.64 7.44 12.46
N ARG A 3 -7.93 7.70 12.21
CA ARG A 3 -8.83 6.78 11.49
C ARG A 3 -8.26 6.51 10.10
N VAL A 4 -8.35 5.26 9.65
CA VAL A 4 -8.00 4.89 8.28
C VAL A 4 -8.81 5.75 7.31
N LYS A 5 -8.13 6.61 6.55
CA LYS A 5 -8.77 7.44 5.53
C LYS A 5 -8.80 6.62 4.25
N TRP A 6 -9.96 6.05 3.94
CA TRP A 6 -10.23 5.48 2.64
C TRP A 6 -10.16 6.59 1.59
N LEU A 7 -9.54 6.30 0.46
CA LEU A 7 -9.53 7.19 -0.68
C LEU A 7 -10.67 6.79 -1.62
N ASP A 8 -11.21 7.78 -2.34
CA ASP A 8 -12.09 7.55 -3.49
C ASP A 8 -11.24 7.20 -4.72
N LYS A 9 -10.27 6.30 -4.53
CA LYS A 9 -9.38 5.78 -5.55
C LYS A 9 -9.42 4.27 -5.51
N GLU A 10 -9.29 3.66 -6.67
CA GLU A 10 -9.35 2.22 -6.84
C GLU A 10 -7.99 1.70 -7.31
N CYS A 11 -7.69 0.46 -6.95
CA CYS A 11 -6.50 -0.23 -7.40
C CYS A 11 -6.58 -0.45 -8.91
N ASN A 12 -5.57 0.00 -9.64
CA ASN A 12 -5.51 -0.20 -11.09
C ASN A 12 -5.50 -1.68 -11.50
N SER A 13 -5.02 -2.58 -10.64
CA SER A 13 -4.90 -4.01 -10.95
C SER A 13 -6.14 -4.82 -10.58
N CYS A 14 -6.78 -4.56 -9.43
CA CYS A 14 -7.90 -5.39 -8.93
C CYS A 14 -9.20 -4.62 -8.68
N GLY A 15 -9.23 -3.30 -8.88
CA GLY A 15 -10.40 -2.46 -8.63
C GLY A 15 -10.76 -2.26 -7.16
N ALA A 16 -9.99 -2.82 -6.21
CA ALA A 16 -10.26 -2.64 -4.79
C ALA A 16 -10.09 -1.18 -4.35
N ARG A 17 -10.93 -0.72 -3.41
CA ARG A 17 -10.82 0.63 -2.84
C ARG A 17 -9.51 0.79 -2.06
N LEU A 18 -8.76 1.83 -2.39
CA LEU A 18 -7.46 2.12 -1.78
C LEU A 18 -7.62 2.87 -0.47
N ASN A 19 -6.76 2.56 0.49
CA ASN A 19 -6.63 3.32 1.72
C ASN A 19 -5.40 4.27 1.67
N SER A 20 -5.26 5.10 2.69
CA SER A 20 -4.13 6.03 2.82
C SER A 20 -2.75 5.36 2.77
N TRP A 21 -2.65 4.09 3.19
CA TRP A 21 -1.39 3.32 3.15
C TRP A 21 -1.08 2.86 1.74
N ASP A 22 -2.05 2.30 1.01
CA ASP A 22 -1.87 1.88 -0.38
C ASP A 22 -1.40 3.03 -1.28
N ALA A 23 -2.02 4.20 -1.12
CA ALA A 23 -1.62 5.40 -1.88
C ALA A 23 -0.24 5.92 -1.48
N ARG A 24 0.15 5.74 -0.22
CA ARG A 24 1.47 6.12 0.28
C ARG A 24 2.54 5.18 -0.26
N ILE A 25 2.34 3.85 -0.21
CA ILE A 25 3.26 2.88 -0.84
C ILE A 25 3.35 3.15 -2.34
N SER A 26 2.21 3.31 -3.03
CA SER A 26 2.18 3.57 -4.47
C SER A 26 3.00 4.80 -4.86
N LYS A 27 2.91 5.87 -4.04
CA LYS A 27 3.70 7.09 -4.24
C LYS A 27 5.19 6.87 -3.98
N THR A 28 5.54 6.15 -2.91
CA THR A 28 6.93 5.83 -2.55
C THR A 28 7.61 4.98 -3.62
N LEU A 29 6.91 3.98 -4.14
CA LEU A 29 7.37 3.11 -5.22
C LEU A 29 7.23 3.77 -6.61
N ALA A 30 6.83 5.03 -6.68
CA ALA A 30 6.69 5.82 -7.91
C ALA A 30 5.79 5.14 -8.98
N TYR A 31 4.77 4.38 -8.57
CA TYR A 31 3.82 3.81 -9.52
C TYR A 31 3.04 4.91 -10.24
N LYS A 32 2.93 4.78 -11.56
CA LYS A 32 2.13 5.69 -12.40
C LYS A 32 0.64 5.65 -12.03
N TYR A 33 0.12 4.47 -11.70
CA TYR A 33 -1.25 4.26 -11.26
C TYR A 33 -1.26 3.62 -9.88
N PRO A 34 -2.10 4.09 -8.94
CA PRO A 34 -2.07 3.60 -7.58
C PRO A 34 -2.59 2.16 -7.50
N CYS A 35 -1.88 1.33 -6.74
CA CYS A 35 -2.17 -0.09 -6.54
C CYS A 35 -2.32 -0.39 -5.05
N CYS A 36 -3.11 -1.40 -4.71
CA CYS A 36 -3.23 -1.86 -3.33
C CYS A 36 -2.00 -2.68 -2.92
N GLU A 37 -1.70 -2.72 -1.63
CA GLU A 37 -0.56 -3.46 -1.09
C GLU A 37 -0.58 -4.94 -1.50
N LYS A 38 -1.76 -5.54 -1.68
CA LYS A 38 -1.89 -6.94 -2.12
C LYS A 38 -1.41 -7.14 -3.56
N CYS A 39 -1.76 -6.22 -4.47
CA CYS A 39 -1.32 -6.27 -5.85
C CYS A 39 0.18 -6.00 -5.95
N ILE A 40 0.68 -5.02 -5.20
CA ILE A 40 2.11 -4.71 -5.13
C ILE A 40 2.88 -5.90 -4.58
N ALA A 41 2.44 -6.47 -3.45
CA ALA A 41 3.07 -7.64 -2.85
C ALA A 41 3.08 -8.83 -3.83
N LYS A 42 1.97 -9.08 -4.53
CA LYS A 42 1.89 -10.11 -5.57
C LYS A 42 2.85 -9.85 -6.74
N GLU A 43 3.03 -8.60 -7.17
CA GLU A 43 3.98 -8.24 -8.23
C GLU A 43 5.43 -8.54 -7.81
N TYR A 44 5.75 -8.34 -6.53
CA TYR A 44 7.06 -8.67 -5.95
C TYR A 44 7.17 -10.12 -5.44
N ASP A 45 6.18 -10.98 -5.72
CA ASP A 45 6.07 -12.36 -5.20
C ASP A 45 6.25 -12.46 -3.67
N LYS A 46 5.73 -11.47 -2.95
CA LYS A 46 5.79 -11.35 -1.48
C LYS A 46 4.40 -11.37 -0.88
N THR A 47 4.34 -11.65 0.41
CA THR A 47 3.13 -11.42 1.20
C THR A 47 2.98 -9.94 1.58
N PRO A 48 1.76 -9.45 1.87
CA PRO A 48 1.57 -8.08 2.37
C PRO A 48 2.36 -7.78 3.64
N GLY A 49 2.58 -8.79 4.51
CA GLY A 49 3.39 -8.66 5.71
C GLY A 49 4.86 -8.38 5.39
N GLU A 50 5.45 -9.17 4.49
CA GLU A 50 6.84 -8.98 4.04
C GLU A 50 7.01 -7.66 3.30
N LEU A 51 6.03 -7.24 2.50
CA LEU A 51 6.06 -5.93 1.86
C LEU A 51 6.08 -4.81 2.92
N ARG A 52 5.26 -4.90 3.96
CA ARG A 52 5.24 -3.93 5.06
C ARG A 52 6.59 -3.88 5.79
N GLU A 53 7.18 -5.03 6.08
CA GLU A 53 8.51 -5.12 6.71
C GLU A 53 9.59 -4.50 5.82
N GLN A 54 9.56 -4.78 4.52
CA GLN A 54 10.48 -4.17 3.55
C GLN A 54 10.29 -2.64 3.48
N MET A 55 9.05 -2.15 3.45
CA MET A 55 8.77 -0.72 3.48
C MET A 55 9.27 -0.06 4.78
N GLU A 56 9.21 -0.76 5.91
CA GLU A 56 9.80 -0.28 7.17
C GLU A 56 11.33 -0.28 7.11
N ASN A 57 11.96 -1.35 6.65
CA ASN A 57 13.41 -1.50 6.61
C ASN A 57 14.08 -0.55 5.60
N PHE A 58 13.51 -0.39 4.40
CA PHE A 58 14.09 0.43 3.34
C PHE A 58 13.69 1.90 3.43
N PHE A 59 12.44 2.19 3.79
CA PHE A 59 11.89 3.54 3.74
C PHE A 59 11.49 4.10 5.11
N GLY A 60 11.62 3.33 6.20
CA GLY A 60 11.16 3.73 7.53
C GLY A 60 9.64 3.91 7.62
N MET A 61 8.87 3.33 6.68
CA MET A 61 7.44 3.57 6.57
C MET A 61 6.64 2.45 7.21
N ARG A 62 5.71 2.82 8.10
CA ARG A 62 4.75 1.90 8.72
C ARG A 62 3.31 2.12 8.26
N PRO A 63 2.51 1.05 8.15
CA PRO A 63 1.07 1.17 7.94
C PRO A 63 0.43 1.95 9.09
N CYS A 64 -0.63 2.68 8.76
CA CYS A 64 -1.45 3.35 9.77
C CYS A 64 -2.08 2.29 10.67
N GLN A 65 -2.10 2.52 11.99
CA GLN A 65 -2.73 1.57 12.92
C GLN A 65 -4.21 1.39 12.58
N GLY A 66 -4.62 0.14 12.30
CA GLY A 66 -5.98 -0.22 11.92
C GLY A 66 -6.18 -0.69 10.48
N ILE A 67 -5.10 -1.00 9.73
CA ILE A 67 -5.11 -1.62 8.39
C ILE A 67 -4.64 -3.06 8.44
#